data_AF-G2IJD3-F1
#
_entry.id   AF-G2IJD3-F1
#
_cell.length_a   1.000
_cell.length_b   1.000
_cell.length_c   1.000
_cell.angle_alpha   90.00
_cell.angle_beta   90.00
_cell.angle_gamma   90.00
#
_symmetry.space_group_name_H-M   'P 1'
#
loop_
_entity.id
_entity.type
_entity.pdbx_description
1 polymer ?
#
loop_
_entity_poly.entity_id
_entity_poly.type
_entity_poly.pdbx_seq_one_letter_code
_entity_poly.pdbx_strand_id
1 'polypeptide(L)'
;MPPPSLPPSLLPEPPSYDAIREDHIVQRMLCRDLETLADGLPALPAPQEIQHLCERIEHVTATHFKRAEQYFAALPPAVRPNDAALAALRRMHELDEMHAQDLVNALLQQSRQGDRDQVGQLAYMLRCFFDGSRRAIALKESWMAP
;
A
#
# COMPACT_ATOMS: atom_id res chain seq x y z
N MET A 1 11.09 6.30 36.71
CA MET A 1 12.23 6.57 35.81
C MET A 1 11.68 6.68 34.40
N PRO A 2 11.95 7.76 33.66
CA PRO A 2 11.64 7.80 32.22
C PRO A 2 12.52 6.77 31.49
N PRO A 3 12.04 6.16 30.40
CA PRO A 3 12.86 5.26 29.59
C PRO A 3 14.05 6.03 29.00
N PRO A 4 15.20 5.38 28.81
CA PRO A 4 16.37 6.01 28.23
C PRO A 4 16.07 6.46 26.79
N SER A 5 16.41 7.70 26.48
CA SER A 5 16.35 8.24 25.12
C SER A 5 17.28 7.44 24.21
N LEU A 6 16.77 6.94 23.08
CA LEU A 6 17.59 6.27 22.07
C LEU A 6 18.68 7.23 21.54
N PRO A 7 19.90 6.74 21.26
CA PRO A 7 20.96 7.54 20.65
C PRO A 7 20.51 8.06 19.27
N PRO A 8 20.95 9.27 18.87
CA PRO A 8 20.47 9.95 17.66
C PRO A 8 20.71 9.16 16.36
N SER A 9 21.68 8.26 16.33
CA SER A 9 22.01 7.38 15.21
C SER A 9 21.06 6.18 15.02
N LEU A 10 20.11 5.97 15.95
CA LEU A 10 19.07 4.93 15.88
C LEU A 10 17.68 5.52 15.61
N LEU A 11 17.58 6.84 15.42
CA LEU A 11 16.33 7.44 14.98
C LEU A 11 16.14 7.06 13.50
N PRO A 12 14.96 6.54 13.11
CA PRO A 12 14.69 6.28 11.71
C PRO A 12 14.90 7.57 10.93
N GLU A 13 15.70 7.51 9.87
CA GLU A 13 15.90 8.69 9.02
C GLU A 13 14.55 9.19 8.52
N PRO A 14 14.35 10.53 8.50
CA PRO A 14 13.10 11.08 7.98
C PRO A 14 12.91 10.59 6.55
N PRO A 15 11.66 10.37 6.13
CA PRO A 15 11.39 9.87 4.80
C PRO A 15 11.98 10.82 3.75
N SER A 16 12.63 10.26 2.73
CA SER A 16 13.30 11.02 1.68
C SER A 16 12.53 10.92 0.36
N TYR A 17 12.83 11.84 -0.57
CA TYR A 17 12.28 11.80 -1.93
C TYR A 17 12.56 10.46 -2.62
N ASP A 18 13.78 9.95 -2.48
CA ASP A 18 14.18 8.66 -3.06
C ASP A 18 13.42 7.49 -2.44
N ALA A 19 13.20 7.51 -1.12
CA ALA A 19 12.39 6.49 -0.45
C ALA A 19 10.95 6.46 -0.97
N ILE A 20 10.34 7.62 -1.27
CA ILE A 20 9.00 7.68 -1.88
C ILE A 20 9.02 7.13 -3.32
N ARG A 21 10.07 7.42 -4.10
CA ARG A 21 10.21 6.86 -5.45
C ARG A 21 10.37 5.34 -5.43
N GLU A 22 11.16 4.82 -4.51
CA GLU A 22 11.32 3.38 -4.30
C GLU A 22 10.00 2.72 -3.90
N ASP A 23 9.25 3.34 -2.98
CA ASP A 23 7.93 2.86 -2.57
C ASP A 23 6.96 2.80 -3.77
N HIS A 24 6.99 3.80 -4.67
CA HIS A 24 6.17 3.76 -5.89
C HIS A 24 6.56 2.61 -6.82
N ILE A 25 7.85 2.26 -6.91
CA ILE A 25 8.30 1.11 -7.70
C ILE A 25 7.75 -0.19 -7.11
N VAL A 26 7.90 -0.37 -5.79
CA VAL A 26 7.40 -1.56 -5.07
C VAL A 26 5.88 -1.70 -5.20
N GLN A 27 5.14 -0.60 -5.03
CA GLN A 27 3.68 -0.59 -5.18
C GLN A 27 3.24 -0.93 -6.61
N ARG A 28 3.93 -0.40 -7.64
CA ARG A 28 3.66 -0.78 -9.04
C ARG A 28 3.92 -2.24 -9.33
N MET A 29 4.98 -2.80 -8.77
CA MET A 29 5.26 -4.24 -8.89
C MET A 29 4.14 -5.05 -8.25
N LEU A 30 3.73 -4.70 -7.02
CA LEU A 30 2.60 -5.36 -6.36
C LEU A 30 1.31 -5.27 -7.19
N CYS A 31 1.01 -4.09 -7.75
CA CYS A 31 -0.16 -3.93 -8.61
C CYS A 31 -0.14 -4.88 -9.83
N ARG A 32 1.01 -5.06 -10.47
CA ARG A 32 1.14 -6.00 -11.61
C ARG A 32 0.94 -7.45 -11.18
N ASP A 33 1.48 -7.82 -10.03
CA ASP A 33 1.33 -9.18 -9.52
C ASP A 33 -0.12 -9.50 -9.14
N LEU A 34 -0.83 -8.53 -8.54
CA LEU A 34 -2.25 -8.66 -8.20
C LEU A 34 -3.17 -8.64 -9.43
N GLU A 35 -2.81 -7.88 -10.46
CA GLU A 35 -3.50 -7.91 -11.75
C GLU A 35 -3.32 -9.27 -12.44
N THR A 36 -2.09 -9.81 -12.44
CA THR A 36 -1.80 -11.16 -12.94
C THR A 36 -2.60 -12.22 -12.18
N LEU A 37 -2.70 -12.09 -10.85
CA LEU A 37 -3.53 -12.97 -10.04
C LEU A 37 -5.01 -12.86 -10.43
N ALA A 38 -5.54 -11.65 -10.59
CA ALA A 38 -6.93 -11.42 -10.97
C ALA A 38 -7.28 -12.02 -12.34
N ASP A 39 -6.37 -11.91 -13.31
CA ASP A 39 -6.52 -12.47 -14.66
C ASP A 39 -6.42 -14.01 -14.67
N GLY A 40 -5.71 -14.59 -13.71
CA GLY A 40 -5.54 -16.04 -13.56
C GLY A 40 -6.70 -16.76 -12.85
N LEU A 41 -7.64 -16.03 -12.24
CA LEU A 41 -8.77 -16.63 -11.53
C LEU A 41 -9.66 -17.50 -12.45
N PRO A 42 -10.19 -18.64 -11.97
CA PRO A 42 -10.20 -19.10 -10.57
C PRO A 42 -8.96 -19.88 -10.14
N ALA A 43 -7.94 -20.03 -11.00
CA ALA A 43 -6.72 -20.72 -10.63
C ALA A 43 -5.91 -19.83 -9.68
N LEU A 44 -5.69 -20.32 -8.46
CA LEU A 44 -4.80 -19.67 -7.50
C LEU A 44 -3.38 -20.24 -7.61
N PRO A 45 -2.35 -19.41 -7.39
CA PRO A 45 -0.98 -19.85 -7.22
C PRO A 45 -0.82 -20.69 -5.93
N ALA A 46 0.38 -21.20 -5.69
CA ALA A 46 0.65 -22.01 -4.52
C ALA A 46 0.41 -21.21 -3.22
N PRO A 47 0.03 -21.86 -2.09
CA PRO A 47 -0.25 -21.16 -0.84
C PRO A 47 0.90 -20.26 -0.33
N GLN A 48 2.15 -20.64 -0.62
CA GLN A 48 3.32 -19.82 -0.27
C GLN A 48 3.39 -18.51 -1.07
N GLU A 49 3.00 -18.53 -2.34
CA GLU A 49 2.94 -17.34 -3.19
C GLU A 49 1.81 -16.41 -2.76
N ILE A 50 0.66 -16.97 -2.36
CA ILE A 50 -0.44 -16.20 -1.75
C ILE A 50 0.01 -15.54 -0.45
N GLN A 51 0.67 -16.29 0.43
CA GLN A 51 1.20 -15.76 1.70
C GLN A 51 2.16 -14.60 1.45
N HIS A 52 3.07 -14.75 0.48
CA HIS A 52 4.01 -13.70 0.12
C HIS A 52 3.32 -12.45 -0.45
N LEU A 53 2.27 -12.61 -1.25
CA LEU A 53 1.46 -11.48 -1.74
C LEU A 53 0.76 -10.76 -0.59
N CYS A 54 0.19 -11.49 0.37
CA CYS A 54 -0.45 -10.90 1.54
C CYS A 54 0.53 -10.07 2.37
N GLU A 55 1.73 -10.61 2.66
CA GLU A 55 2.78 -9.89 3.39
C GLU A 55 3.20 -8.59 2.69
N ARG A 56 3.26 -8.61 1.35
CA ARG A 56 3.57 -7.41 0.56
C ARG A 56 2.46 -6.38 0.59
N ILE A 57 1.19 -6.80 0.54
CA ILE A 57 0.04 -5.91 0.71
C ILE A 57 0.12 -5.22 2.07
N GLU A 58 0.27 -6.01 3.15
CA GLU A 58 0.36 -5.50 4.52
C GLU A 58 1.56 -4.57 4.72
N HIS A 59 2.72 -4.90 4.14
CA HIS A 59 3.90 -4.04 4.22
C HIS A 59 3.68 -2.68 3.54
N VAL A 60 3.08 -2.66 2.36
CA VAL A 60 2.75 -1.43 1.63
C VAL A 60 1.80 -0.56 2.45
N THR A 61 0.71 -1.13 2.96
CA THR A 61 -0.30 -0.35 3.68
C THR A 61 0.20 0.14 5.04
N ALA A 62 0.94 -0.69 5.78
CA ALA A 62 1.44 -0.31 7.10
C ALA A 62 2.63 0.68 7.04
N THR A 63 3.47 0.58 6.01
CA THR A 63 4.76 1.28 5.96
C THR A 63 4.80 2.37 4.90
N HIS A 64 4.43 2.07 3.65
CA HIS A 64 4.61 3.01 2.55
C HIS A 64 3.61 4.18 2.63
N PHE A 65 2.38 3.89 3.05
CA PHE A 65 1.34 4.91 3.21
C PHE A 65 1.74 5.96 4.27
N LYS A 66 2.10 5.49 5.47
CA LYS A 66 2.60 6.34 6.56
C LYS A 66 3.83 7.14 6.15
N ARG A 67 4.78 6.51 5.45
CA ARG A 67 6.01 7.17 5.00
C ARG A 67 5.70 8.33 4.05
N ALA A 68 4.80 8.11 3.10
CA ALA A 68 4.36 9.15 2.18
C ALA A 68 3.66 10.30 2.92
N GLU A 69 2.74 10.01 3.84
CA GLU A 69 2.04 11.04 4.62
C GLU A 69 3.01 11.89 5.44
N GLN A 70 4.00 11.26 6.08
CA GLN A 70 5.04 11.94 6.85
C GLN A 70 5.90 12.81 5.95
N TYR A 71 6.32 12.29 4.80
CA TYR A 71 7.13 13.02 3.81
C TYR A 71 6.42 14.28 3.34
N PHE A 72 5.21 14.16 2.80
CA PHE A 72 4.50 15.29 2.23
C PHE A 72 4.10 16.31 3.30
N ALA A 73 3.81 15.89 4.54
CA ALA A 73 3.52 16.83 5.63
C ALA A 73 4.76 17.62 6.09
N ALA A 74 5.96 17.06 5.94
CA ALA A 74 7.23 17.67 6.36
C ALA A 74 7.85 18.61 5.31
N LEU A 75 7.29 18.68 4.09
CA LEU A 75 7.81 19.54 3.04
C LEU A 75 7.74 21.04 3.41
N PRO A 76 8.67 21.88 2.90
CA PRO A 76 8.61 23.31 3.09
C PRO A 76 7.29 23.91 2.55
N PRO A 77 6.72 24.95 3.19
CA PRO A 77 5.42 25.51 2.79
C PRO A 77 5.28 25.91 1.32
N ALA A 78 6.39 26.29 0.66
CA ALA A 78 6.40 26.69 -0.74
C ALA A 78 6.09 25.54 -1.73
N VAL A 79 6.36 24.30 -1.33
CA VAL A 79 6.19 23.09 -2.17
C VAL A 79 5.28 22.05 -1.52
N ARG A 80 4.81 22.30 -0.30
CA ARG A 80 3.96 21.40 0.46
C ARG A 80 2.53 21.42 -0.10
N PRO A 81 1.88 20.26 -0.31
CA PRO A 81 0.45 20.20 -0.56
C PRO A 81 -0.33 20.93 0.55
N ASN A 82 -1.45 21.55 0.20
CA ASN A 82 -2.30 22.21 1.21
C ASN A 82 -2.91 21.17 2.18
N ASP A 83 -3.37 21.65 3.34
CA ASP A 83 -3.86 20.76 4.41
C ASP A 83 -5.06 19.92 3.97
N ALA A 84 -5.91 20.42 3.08
CA ALA A 84 -7.04 19.68 2.54
C ALA A 84 -6.58 18.50 1.65
N ALA A 85 -5.53 18.70 0.85
CA ALA A 85 -4.91 17.66 0.02
C ALA A 85 -4.22 16.60 0.89
N LEU A 86 -3.50 17.01 1.93
CA LEU A 86 -2.90 16.08 2.90
C LEU A 86 -3.96 15.25 3.63
N ALA A 87 -5.07 15.88 4.05
CA ALA A 87 -6.19 15.16 4.67
C ALA A 87 -6.94 14.24 3.69
N ALA A 88 -6.96 14.56 2.39
CA ALA A 88 -7.50 13.68 1.37
C ALA A 88 -6.59 12.44 1.17
N LEU A 89 -5.26 12.61 1.14
CA LEU A 89 -4.31 11.50 1.05
C LEU A 89 -4.47 10.53 2.23
N ARG A 90 -4.54 11.04 3.46
CA ARG A 90 -4.73 10.20 4.67
C ARG A 90 -6.00 9.37 4.58
N ARG A 91 -7.13 10.00 4.25
CA ARG A 91 -8.41 9.28 4.09
C ARG A 91 -8.37 8.23 2.98
N MET A 92 -7.65 8.52 1.89
CA MET A 92 -7.46 7.55 0.82
C MET A 92 -6.64 6.35 1.31
N HIS A 93 -5.53 6.57 2.01
CA HIS A 93 -4.74 5.49 2.59
C HIS A 93 -5.50 4.68 3.65
N GLU A 94 -6.29 5.33 4.52
CA GLU A 94 -7.14 4.65 5.51
C GLU A 94 -8.17 3.71 4.85
N LEU A 95 -8.81 4.17 3.76
CA LEU A 95 -9.74 3.34 2.99
C LEU A 95 -9.02 2.20 2.26
N ASP A 96 -7.88 2.49 1.64
CA ASP A 96 -7.08 1.47 0.94
C ASP A 96 -6.53 0.41 1.91
N GLU A 97 -6.13 0.79 3.12
CA GLU A 97 -5.71 -0.12 4.19
C GLU A 97 -6.85 -1.03 4.66
N MET A 98 -8.06 -0.49 4.82
CA MET A 98 -9.24 -1.29 5.14
C MET A 98 -9.54 -2.32 4.04
N HIS A 99 -9.59 -1.88 2.78
CA HIS A 99 -9.82 -2.78 1.65
C HIS A 99 -8.71 -3.83 1.51
N ALA A 100 -7.46 -3.46 1.81
CA ALA A 100 -6.33 -4.37 1.82
C ALA A 100 -6.49 -5.49 2.85
N GLN A 101 -6.93 -5.14 4.06
CA GLN A 101 -7.15 -6.12 5.13
C GLN A 101 -8.23 -7.13 4.75
N ASP A 102 -9.33 -6.66 4.16
CA ASP A 102 -10.39 -7.53 3.65
C ASP A 102 -9.86 -8.44 2.52
N LEU A 103 -9.07 -7.89 1.60
CA LEU A 103 -8.46 -8.65 0.50
C LEU A 103 -7.51 -9.74 1.01
N VAL A 104 -6.65 -9.43 1.98
CA VAL A 104 -5.74 -10.40 2.61
C VAL A 104 -6.54 -11.54 3.24
N ASN A 105 -7.60 -11.21 3.99
CA ASN A 105 -8.46 -12.22 4.61
C ASN A 105 -9.10 -13.14 3.55
N ALA A 106 -9.61 -12.56 2.47
CA ALA A 106 -10.22 -13.31 1.37
C ALA A 106 -9.20 -14.22 0.65
N LEU A 107 -8.00 -13.72 0.36
CA LEU A 107 -6.93 -14.51 -0.28
C LEU A 107 -6.51 -15.71 0.58
N LEU A 108 -6.29 -15.49 1.88
CA LEU A 108 -5.90 -16.55 2.80
C LEU A 108 -7.01 -17.58 3.00
N GLN A 109 -8.27 -17.15 3.08
CA GLN A 109 -9.41 -18.05 3.16
C GLN A 109 -9.52 -18.91 1.89
N GLN A 110 -9.48 -18.27 0.72
CA GLN A 110 -9.58 -18.94 -0.58
C GLN A 110 -8.44 -19.93 -0.79
N SER A 111 -7.21 -19.57 -0.39
CA SER A 111 -6.05 -20.45 -0.46
C SER A 111 -6.18 -21.72 0.41
N ARG A 112 -6.97 -21.69 1.48
CA ARG A 112 -7.17 -22.82 2.40
C ARG A 112 -8.36 -23.70 2.01
N GLN A 113 -9.44 -23.07 1.55
CA GLN A 113 -10.75 -23.72 1.37
C GLN A 113 -11.07 -24.03 -0.10
N GLY A 114 -10.44 -23.33 -1.06
CA GLY A 114 -10.69 -23.53 -2.49
C GLY A 114 -12.12 -23.18 -2.93
N ASP A 115 -12.77 -22.26 -2.22
CA ASP A 115 -14.20 -21.93 -2.40
C ASP A 115 -14.48 -21.17 -3.70
N ARG A 116 -14.78 -21.92 -4.77
CA ARG A 116 -14.98 -21.35 -6.12
C ARG A 116 -16.15 -20.36 -6.21
N ASP A 117 -17.07 -20.34 -5.25
CA ASP A 117 -18.25 -19.48 -5.30
C ASP A 117 -17.91 -18.00 -5.02
N GLN A 118 -16.72 -17.70 -4.47
CA GLN A 118 -16.28 -16.34 -4.14
C GLN A 118 -15.35 -15.71 -5.17
N VAL A 119 -15.12 -16.34 -6.32
CA VAL A 119 -14.16 -15.88 -7.34
C VAL A 119 -14.48 -14.48 -7.85
N GLY A 120 -15.76 -14.18 -8.10
CA GLY A 120 -16.17 -12.85 -8.57
C GLY A 120 -15.90 -11.74 -7.55
N GLN A 121 -16.13 -12.03 -6.26
CA GLN A 121 -15.85 -11.10 -5.17
C GLN A 121 -14.35 -10.87 -5.02
N LEU A 122 -13.53 -11.94 -5.04
CA LEU A 122 -12.09 -11.83 -4.97
C LEU A 122 -11.51 -11.01 -6.14
N ALA A 123 -12.01 -11.26 -7.37
CA ALA A 123 -11.62 -10.50 -8.55
C ALA A 123 -11.95 -9.00 -8.42
N TYR A 124 -13.10 -8.67 -7.83
CA TYR A 124 -13.48 -7.28 -7.54
C TYR A 124 -12.54 -6.63 -6.51
N MET A 125 -12.26 -7.32 -5.40
CA MET A 125 -11.38 -6.82 -4.34
C MET A 125 -9.96 -6.56 -4.84
N LEU A 126 -9.40 -7.47 -5.66
CA LEU A 126 -8.09 -7.29 -6.29
C LEU A 126 -8.07 -6.01 -7.15
N ARG A 127 -9.06 -5.82 -8.02
CA ARG A 127 -9.18 -4.63 -8.88
C ARG A 127 -9.28 -3.35 -8.06
N CYS A 128 -10.15 -3.33 -7.05
CA CYS A 128 -10.28 -2.18 -6.16
C CYS A 128 -8.94 -1.78 -5.54
N PHE A 129 -8.17 -2.75 -5.05
CA PHE A 129 -6.89 -2.47 -4.41
C PHE A 129 -5.85 -1.93 -5.40
N PHE A 130 -5.59 -2.61 -6.52
CA PHE A 130 -4.54 -2.15 -7.45
C PHE A 130 -4.92 -0.84 -8.16
N ASP A 131 -6.21 -0.60 -8.43
CA ASP A 131 -6.65 0.69 -8.99
C ASP A 131 -6.53 1.81 -7.95
N GLY A 132 -6.84 1.54 -6.68
CA GLY A 132 -6.61 2.46 -5.56
C GLY A 132 -5.14 2.85 -5.44
N SER A 133 -4.26 1.85 -5.39
CA SER A 133 -2.82 2.06 -5.31
C SER A 133 -2.28 2.86 -6.51
N ARG A 134 -2.71 2.56 -7.74
CA ARG A 134 -2.33 3.33 -8.94
C ARG A 134 -2.78 4.79 -8.86
N ARG A 135 -4.01 5.07 -8.40
CA ARG A 135 -4.49 6.43 -8.19
C ARG A 135 -3.67 7.17 -7.13
N ALA A 136 -3.34 6.50 -6.03
CA ALA A 136 -2.53 7.08 -4.97
C ALA A 136 -1.12 7.44 -5.46
N ILE A 137 -0.48 6.56 -6.24
CA ILE A 137 0.82 6.85 -6.87
C ILE A 137 0.71 8.06 -7.79
N ALA A 138 -0.28 8.10 -8.69
CA ALA A 138 -0.45 9.22 -9.61
C ALA A 138 -0.66 10.56 -8.88
N LEU A 139 -1.43 10.57 -7.79
CA LEU A 139 -1.61 11.75 -6.95
C LEU A 139 -0.27 12.20 -6.34
N LYS A 140 0.47 11.28 -5.71
CA LYS A 140 1.76 11.59 -5.07
C LYS A 140 2.76 12.12 -6.09
N GLU A 141 2.83 11.51 -7.28
CA GLU A 141 3.73 11.96 -8.35
C GLU A 141 3.35 13.35 -8.88
N SER A 142 2.07 13.73 -8.86
CA SER A 142 1.65 15.09 -9.21
C SER A 142 2.19 16.17 -8.25
N TRP A 143 2.51 15.79 -7.01
CA TRP A 143 3.13 16.68 -6.02
C TRP A 143 4.66 16.65 -6.03
N MET A 144 5.22 15.63 -6.67
CA MET A 144 6.67 15.44 -6.82
C MET A 144 7.19 15.97 -8.15
N ALA A 145 6.29 16.31 -9.08
CA ALA A 145 6.62 16.95 -10.34
C ALA A 145 7.08 18.41 -10.11
N PRO A 146 8.04 18.91 -10.91
CA PRO A 146 8.54 20.28 -10.80
C PRO A 146 7.51 21.36 -11.15
#